data_AF-A0A1V4HJV4-F1
#
_entry.id   AF-A0A1V4HJV4-F1
#
_cell.length_a   1.000
_cell.length_b   1.000
_cell.length_c   1.000
_cell.angle_alpha   90.00
_cell.angle_beta   90.00
_cell.angle_gamma   90.00
#
_symmetry.space_group_name_H-M   'P 1'
#
loop_
_entity.id
_entity.type
_entity.pdbx_description
1 polymer ?
#
loop_
_entity_poly.entity_id
_entity_poly.type
_entity_poly.pdbx_seq_one_letter_code
_entity_poly.pdbx_strand_id
1 'polypeptide(L)' 'MAGSVYYIIFSIILIAGVLFTVLIGNSRANKVGNPDYDNKTKGNWSRLTLFYVVAIALGVLALILYVVNQT' A
#
# COMPACT_ATOMS: atom_id res chain seq x y z
N MET A 1 -10.00 24.94 -1.37
CA MET A 1 -10.94 23.80 -1.21
C MET A 1 -10.60 22.59 -2.08
N ALA A 2 -9.87 22.73 -3.20
CA ALA A 2 -9.49 21.59 -4.05
C ALA A 2 -8.48 20.61 -3.41
N GLY A 3 -7.50 21.10 -2.64
CA GLY A 3 -6.50 20.27 -1.95
C GLY A 3 -7.11 19.15 -1.10
N SER A 4 -8.19 19.45 -0.37
CA SER A 4 -8.89 18.51 0.51
C SER A 4 -9.41 17.27 -0.22
N VAL A 5 -9.83 17.39 -1.49
CA VAL A 5 -10.34 16.25 -2.26
C VAL A 5 -9.23 15.28 -2.65
N TYR A 6 -8.05 15.81 -3.00
CA TYR A 6 -6.90 14.99 -3.38
C TYR A 6 -6.36 14.19 -2.18
N TYR A 7 -6.34 14.80 -0.99
CA TYR A 7 -5.97 14.09 0.24
C TYR A 7 -6.94 12.95 0.56
N ILE A 8 -8.25 13.16 0.39
CA ILE A 8 -9.27 12.13 0.63
C ILE A 8 -9.11 10.96 -0.35
N ILE A 9 -9.00 11.25 -1.65
CA ILE A 9 -8.84 10.21 -2.69
C ILE A 9 -7.55 9.41 -2.45
N PHE A 10 -6.44 10.10 -2.18
CA PHE A 10 -5.16 9.44 -1.89
C PHE A 10 -5.25 8.54 -0.66
N SER A 11 -5.91 8.99 0.40
CA SER A 11 -6.12 8.20 1.62
C SER A 11 -6.96 6.95 1.35
N ILE A 12 -8.03 7.06 0.55
CA ILE A 12 -8.86 5.91 0.15
C ILE A 12 -8.03 4.87 -0.60
N ILE A 13 -7.21 5.31 -1.55
CA ILE A 13 -6.32 4.42 -2.32
C ILE A 13 -5.34 3.70 -1.40
N LEU A 14 -4.72 4.41 -0.44
CA LEU A 14 -3.80 3.79 0.52
C LEU A 14 -4.49 2.74 1.40
N ILE A 15 -5.65 3.08 1.95
CA ILE A 15 -6.43 2.17 2.81
C ILE A 15 -6.84 0.93 2.00
N ALA A 16 -7.34 1.11 0.77
CA ALA A 16 -7.72 0.01 -0.11
C ALA A 16 -6.52 -0.89 -0.43
N GLY A 17 -5.36 -0.31 -0.76
CA GLY A 17 -4.14 -1.08 -1.07
C GLY A 17 -3.70 -1.98 0.08
N VAL A 18 -3.68 -1.45 1.31
CA VAL A 18 -3.36 -2.22 2.52
C VAL A 18 -4.40 -3.31 2.75
N LEU A 19 -5.69 -2.98 2.70
CA LEU A 19 -6.78 -3.93 2.91
C LEU A 19 -6.69 -5.11 1.94
N PHE A 20 -6.60 -4.84 0.63
CA PHE A 20 -6.51 -5.91 -0.37
C PHE A 20 -5.24 -6.75 -0.23
N THR A 21 -4.12 -6.13 0.16
CA THR A 21 -2.87 -6.86 0.38
C THR A 21 -2.98 -7.84 1.54
N VAL A 22 -3.59 -7.43 2.64
CA VAL A 22 -3.84 -8.31 3.79
C VAL A 22 -4.82 -9.42 3.43
N LEU A 23 -5.90 -9.09 2.70
CA LEU A 23 -6.90 -10.07 2.26
C LEU A 23 -6.30 -11.13 1.33
N ILE A 24 -5.52 -10.71 0.33
CA ILE A 24 -4.88 -11.61 -0.63
C ILE A 24 -3.81 -12.47 0.06
N GLY A 25 -2.95 -11.87 0.89
CA GLY A 25 -1.90 -12.58 1.60
C GLY A 25 -2.43 -13.69 2.53
N ASN A 26 -3.62 -13.48 3.11
CA ASN A 26 -4.29 -14.46 3.98
C ASN A 26 -5.30 -15.37 3.25
N SER A 27 -5.53 -15.17 1.95
CA SER A 27 -6.53 -15.94 1.20
C SER A 27 -6.17 -17.42 1.12
N ARG A 28 -7.20 -18.29 1.08
CA ARG A 28 -7.00 -19.74 0.90
C ARG A 28 -6.27 -20.07 -0.39
N ALA A 29 -6.54 -19.32 -1.47
CA ALA A 29 -5.86 -19.47 -2.75
C ALA A 29 -4.35 -19.26 -2.62
N ASN A 30 -3.92 -18.23 -1.88
CA ASN A 30 -2.50 -17.96 -1.62
C ASN A 30 -1.84 -19.07 -0.80
N LYS A 31 -2.53 -19.60 0.23
CA LYS A 31 -2.02 -20.69 1.08
C LYS A 31 -1.91 -22.03 0.35
N VAL A 32 -2.86 -22.35 -0.53
CA VAL A 32 -2.85 -23.59 -1.33
C VAL A 32 -1.78 -23.53 -2.42
N GLY A 33 -1.63 -22.37 -3.09
CA GLY A 33 -0.61 -22.18 -4.13
C GLY A 33 0.82 -22.14 -3.60
N ASN A 34 1.00 -21.84 -2.31
CA ASN A 34 2.31 -21.83 -1.66
C ASN A 34 2.18 -22.33 -0.20
N PRO A 35 2.25 -23.65 0.05
CA PRO A 35 2.13 -24.23 1.39
C PRO A 35 3.21 -23.74 2.37
N ASP A 36 4.38 -23.35 1.86
CA ASP A 36 5.50 -22.78 2.62
C ASP A 36 5.39 -21.27 2.84
N TYR A 37 4.31 -20.63 2.37
CA TYR A 37 4.09 -19.19 2.53
C TYR A 37 4.14 -18.78 4.00
N ASP A 38 3.49 -19.58 4.86
CA ASP A 38 3.42 -19.32 6.30
C ASP A 38 4.80 -19.55 6.99
N ASN A 39 5.65 -20.40 6.43
CA ASN A 39 7.04 -20.63 6.90
C ASN A 39 7.98 -19.48 6.53
N LYS A 40 7.69 -18.76 5.43
CA LYS A 40 8.47 -17.61 4.94
C LYS A 40 7.86 -16.25 5.29
N THR A 41 6.85 -16.24 6.15
CA THR A 41 6.08 -15.04 6.56
C THR A 41 7.00 -13.86 6.89
N LYS A 42 7.99 -14.03 7.77
CA LYS A 42 8.88 -12.91 8.17
C LYS A 42 9.62 -12.26 6.99
N GLY A 43 10.15 -13.06 6.06
CA GLY A 43 10.89 -12.55 4.91
C GLY A 43 9.98 -11.87 3.89
N ASN A 44 8.81 -12.46 3.62
CA ASN A 44 7.82 -11.91 2.71
C ASN A 44 7.26 -10.59 3.23
N TRP A 45 6.90 -10.54 4.51
CA TRP A 45 6.38 -9.33 5.15
C TRP A 45 7.43 -8.22 5.22
N SER A 46 8.69 -8.52 5.53
CA SER A 46 9.76 -7.52 5.55
C SER A 46 9.97 -6.84 4.19
N ARG A 47 10.06 -7.63 3.11
CA ARG A 47 10.19 -7.07 1.74
C ARG A 47 8.96 -6.28 1.34
N LEU A 48 7.78 -6.81 1.64
CA LEU A 48 6.51 -6.15 1.33
C LEU A 48 6.41 -4.81 2.07
N THR A 49 6.72 -4.76 3.36
CA THR A 49 6.77 -3.52 4.14
C THR A 49 7.75 -2.51 3.52
N LEU A 50 8.93 -2.95 3.07
CA LEU A 50 9.88 -2.06 2.40
C LEU A 50 9.28 -1.43 1.13
N PHE A 51 8.64 -2.24 0.27
CA PHE A 51 7.97 -1.72 -0.93
C PHE A 51 6.87 -0.72 -0.57
N TYR A 52 6.08 -1.02 0.46
CA TYR A 52 5.03 -0.14 0.94
C TYR A 52 5.56 1.20 1.45
N VAL A 53 6.61 1.19 2.27
CA VAL A 53 7.23 2.41 2.80
C VAL A 53 7.75 3.29 1.67
N VAL A 54 8.47 2.71 0.71
CA VAL A 54 8.99 3.46 -0.44
C VAL A 54 7.86 4.01 -1.30
N ALA A 55 6.86 3.20 -1.64
CA ALA A 55 5.73 3.63 -2.47
C ALA A 55 4.91 4.73 -1.79
N ILE A 56 4.64 4.62 -0.49
CA ILE A 56 3.92 5.64 0.29
C ILE A 56 4.73 6.93 0.33
N ALA A 57 6.03 6.87 0.62
CA ALA A 57 6.89 8.05 0.66
C ALA A 57 6.90 8.80 -0.68
N LEU A 58 7.08 8.07 -1.79
CA LEU A 58 7.05 8.65 -3.13
C LEU A 58 5.67 9.20 -3.49
N GLY A 59 4.59 8.50 -3.12
CA GLY A 59 3.22 8.95 -3.37
C GLY A 59 2.88 10.23 -2.60
N VAL A 60 3.28 10.32 -1.33
CA VAL A 60 3.11 11.53 -0.50
C VAL A 60 3.91 12.69 -1.07
N LEU A 61 5.16 12.46 -1.47
CA LEU A 61 5.98 13.48 -2.11
C LEU A 61 5.32 14.00 -3.40
N ALA A 62 4.85 13.10 -4.27
CA ALA A 62 4.14 13.47 -5.50
C ALA A 62 2.87 14.28 -5.21
N LEU A 63 2.10 13.90 -4.19
CA LEU A 63 0.89 14.61 -3.77
C LEU A 63 1.22 16.03 -3.27
N ILE A 64 2.25 16.17 -2.44
CA ILE A 64 2.71 17.48 -1.94
C ILE A 64 3.12 18.37 -3.12
N LEU A 65 3.98 17.87 -4.01
CA LEU A 65 4.44 18.63 -5.18
C LEU A 65 3.27 19.06 -6.06
N TYR A 66 2.32 18.16 -6.30
CA TYR A 66 1.13 18.47 -7.06
C TYR A 66 0.27 19.55 -6.40
N VAL A 67 -0.04 19.42 -5.11
CA VAL A 67 -0.90 20.38 -4.40
C VAL A 67 -0.23 21.75 -4.31
N VAL A 68 1.08 21.79 -4.00
CA VAL A 68 1.85 23.05 -3.92
C VAL A 68 1.97 23.74 -5.28
N ASN A 69 2.13 22.99 -6.37
CA ASN A 69 2.21 23.59 -7.71
C ASN A 69 0.84 24.10 -8.23
N GLN A 70 -0.27 23.67 -7.62
CA GLN A 70 -1.63 24.07 -8.00
C GLN A 70 -2.17 25.23 -7.14
N THR A 71 -1.43 25.65 -6.11
CA THR A 71 -1.74 26.82 -5.25
C THR A 71 -0.92 28.02 -5.66
#